data_AF-A0A816RA46-F1
#
_entry.id   AF-A0A816RA46-F1
#
_cell.length_a   1.000
_cell.length_b   1.000
_cell.length_c   1.000
_cell.angle_alpha   90.00
_cell.angle_beta   90.00
_cell.angle_gamma   90.00
#
_symmetry.space_group_name_H-M   'P 1'
#
loop_
_entity.id
_entity.type
_entity.pdbx_description
1 polymer ?
#
loop_
_entity_poly.entity_id
_entity_poly.type
_entity_poly.pdbx_seq_one_letter_code
_entity_poly.pdbx_strand_id
1 'polypeptide(L)'
;MNEDESEKSLIFTTGVIGHDNTIARHGIHGLYRLYNVDVPSEKLLEGDNTLFLTQAMTTVGAFNGLMYDYIRLEEPCLASNFH
;
A
#
# COMPACT_ATOMS: atom_id res chain seq x y z
N MET A 1 2.41 14.02 28.95
CA MET A 1 3.55 14.32 28.06
C MET A 1 3.09 13.98 26.67
N ASN A 2 2.74 15.04 25.93
CA ASN A 2 2.53 15.21 24.49
C ASN A 2 1.62 14.22 23.74
N GLU A 3 0.56 14.81 23.21
CA GLU A 3 -0.50 14.27 22.36
C GLU A 3 0.05 13.83 20.98
N ASP A 4 -0.44 12.67 20.53
CA ASP A 4 -1.14 12.49 19.26
C ASP A 4 -0.95 13.60 18.19
N GLU A 5 0.09 13.49 17.37
CA GLU A 5 0.26 14.40 16.21
C GLU A 5 1.10 13.78 15.07
N SER A 6 0.86 12.50 14.77
CA SER A 6 1.28 11.91 13.48
C SER A 6 0.47 10.66 13.14
N GLU A 7 -0.85 10.69 13.34
CA GLU A 7 -1.69 10.03 12.35
C GLU A 7 -1.57 10.85 11.06
N LYS A 8 -0.47 10.64 10.34
CA LYS A 8 -0.35 11.03 8.95
C LYS A 8 -1.49 10.31 8.25
N SER A 9 -2.64 10.98 8.11
CA SER A 9 -3.90 10.43 7.64
C SER A 9 -3.63 9.46 6.49
N LEU A 10 -3.77 8.17 6.78
CA LEU A 10 -3.49 7.10 5.83
C LEU A 10 -4.47 7.26 4.67
N ILE A 11 -3.94 7.45 3.47
CA ILE A 11 -4.79 7.57 2.26
C ILE A 11 -5.54 6.25 2.04
N PHE A 12 -4.94 5.12 2.42
CA PHE A 12 -5.54 3.80 2.30
C PHE A 12 -4.92 2.81 3.28
N THR A 13 -5.71 1.81 3.67
CA THR A 13 -5.23 0.64 4.42
C THR A 13 -5.99 -0.59 3.98
N THR A 14 -5.29 -1.72 3.88
CA THR A 14 -5.92 -3.04 3.67
C THR A 14 -6.29 -3.71 4.99
N GLY A 15 -5.90 -3.13 6.13
CA GLY A 15 -5.89 -3.80 7.42
C GLY A 15 -4.85 -4.93 7.47
N VAL A 16 -5.10 -5.94 8.31
CA VAL A 16 -4.23 -7.12 8.38
C VAL A 16 -4.60 -8.09 7.26
N ILE A 17 -3.63 -8.39 6.38
CA ILE A 17 -3.75 -9.36 5.29
C ILE A 17 -2.60 -10.39 5.35
N GLY A 18 -2.75 -11.55 4.72
CA GLY A 18 -1.75 -12.62 4.74
C GLY A 18 -2.09 -13.76 5.71
N HIS A 19 -1.10 -14.17 6.53
CA HIS A 19 -1.03 -15.40 7.36
C HIS A 19 -0.55 -16.66 6.64
N ASP A 20 -0.12 -16.55 5.39
CA ASP A 20 0.59 -17.62 4.71
C ASP A 20 2.12 -17.48 4.90
N ASN A 21 2.84 -18.61 4.85
CA ASN A 21 4.30 -18.63 4.93
C ASN A 21 4.95 -18.56 3.54
N THR A 22 4.38 -17.75 2.64
CA THR A 22 4.81 -17.72 1.24
C THR A 22 6.26 -17.27 1.06
N ILE A 23 6.71 -16.32 1.87
CA ILE A 23 8.11 -15.85 1.86
C ILE A 23 9.06 -17.02 2.15
N ALA A 24 8.76 -17.82 3.18
CA ALA A 24 9.56 -19.01 3.52
C ALA A 24 9.54 -20.08 2.41
N ARG A 25 8.50 -20.08 1.57
CA ARG A 25 8.31 -21.04 0.47
C ARG A 25 8.73 -20.48 -0.90
N HIS A 26 9.61 -19.47 -0.96
CA HIS A 26 10.07 -18.86 -2.23
C HIS A 26 8.94 -18.29 -3.10
N GLY A 27 7.85 -17.79 -2.53
CA GLY A 27 6.80 -17.16 -3.33
C GLY A 27 5.87 -18.13 -4.07
N ILE A 28 6.06 -19.45 -3.95
CA ILE A 28 5.50 -20.42 -4.91
C ILE A 28 3.96 -20.49 -4.86
N HIS A 29 3.28 -19.99 -3.82
CA HIS A 29 1.81 -20.03 -3.68
C HIS A 29 1.25 -18.88 -2.82
N GLY A 30 1.74 -17.65 -3.01
CA GLY A 30 1.17 -16.49 -2.33
C GLY A 30 -0.24 -16.16 -2.80
N LEU A 31 -1.10 -15.71 -1.88
CA LEU A 31 -2.35 -15.09 -2.29
C LEU A 31 -2.04 -13.77 -2.99
N TYR A 32 -2.27 -13.73 -4.31
CA TYR A 32 -2.20 -12.49 -5.08
C TYR A 32 -3.40 -11.60 -4.79
N ARG A 33 -3.15 -10.33 -4.48
CA ARG A 33 -4.21 -9.33 -4.27
C ARG A 33 -3.86 -8.06 -5.03
N LEU A 34 -4.81 -7.58 -5.82
CA LEU A 34 -4.72 -6.29 -6.49
C LEU A 34 -5.50 -5.25 -5.68
N TYR A 35 -4.86 -4.12 -5.40
CA TYR A 35 -5.50 -2.96 -4.79
C TYR A 35 -5.31 -1.74 -5.69
N ASN A 36 -6.40 -1.06 -6.01
CA ASN A 36 -6.40 0.24 -6.65
C ASN A 36 -6.81 1.28 -5.62
N VAL A 37 -6.06 2.37 -5.54
CA VAL A 37 -6.26 3.42 -4.54
C VAL A 37 -6.28 4.76 -5.27
N ASP A 38 -7.40 5.48 -5.14
CA ASP A 38 -7.50 6.84 -5.63
C ASP A 38 -6.71 7.78 -4.72
N VAL A 39 -5.75 8.51 -5.29
CA VAL A 39 -4.95 9.50 -4.56
C VAL A 39 -5.51 10.89 -4.83
N PRO A 40 -5.96 11.64 -3.81
CA PRO A 40 -6.41 13.01 -3.99
C PRO A 40 -5.29 13.89 -4.55
N SER A 41 -5.59 14.71 -5.57
CA SER A 41 -4.60 15.54 -6.26
C SER A 41 -3.88 16.52 -5.33
N GLU A 42 -4.55 16.99 -4.27
CA GLU A 42 -3.98 17.85 -3.23
C GLU A 42 -2.86 17.21 -2.40
N LYS A 43 -2.71 15.88 -2.45
CA LYS A 43 -1.60 15.15 -1.81
C LYS A 43 -0.36 15.04 -2.70
N LEU A 44 -0.47 15.45 -3.96
CA LEU A 44 0.61 15.43 -4.94
C LEU A 44 1.10 16.86 -5.17
N LEU A 45 2.42 17.04 -5.15
CA LEU A 45 3.08 18.32 -5.39
C LEU A 45 3.91 18.27 -6.68
N GLU A 46 4.16 19.44 -7.26
CA GLU A 46 5.15 19.55 -8.34
C GLU A 46 6.54 19.19 -7.80
N GLY A 47 7.23 18.29 -8.51
CA GLY A 47 8.52 17.74 -8.09
C GLY A 47 8.40 16.38 -7.40
N ASP A 48 9.23 16.16 -6.40
CA ASP A 48 9.39 14.85 -5.77
C ASP A 48 8.26 14.53 -4.79
N ASN A 49 7.60 13.40 -5.02
CA ASN A 49 6.59 12.85 -4.13
C ASN A 49 7.12 11.55 -3.51
N THR A 50 6.88 11.34 -2.22
CA THR A 50 7.35 10.13 -1.51
C THR A 50 6.17 9.29 -1.05
N LEU A 51 6.11 8.05 -1.54
CA LEU A 51 5.15 7.05 -1.08
C LEU A 51 5.71 6.30 0.13
N PHE A 52 4.95 6.27 1.23
CA PHE A 52 5.28 5.48 2.41
C PHE A 52 4.36 4.26 2.47
N LEU A 53 4.96 3.07 2.57
CA LEU A 53 4.24 1.81 2.73
C LEU A 53 4.52 1.26 4.14
N THR A 54 3.46 1.06 4.91
CA THR A 54 3.55 0.53 6.27
C THR A 54 2.85 -0.82 6.34
N GLN A 55 3.49 -1.78 7.02
CA GLN A 55 2.90 -3.09 7.26
C GLN A 55 2.02 -3.01 8.50
N ALA A 56 0.72 -3.34 8.34
CA ALA A 56 -0.27 -3.25 9.41
C ALA A 56 -0.02 -4.27 10.55
N MET A 57 0.74 -5.33 10.28
CA MET A 57 1.13 -6.31 11.28
C MET A 57 2.58 -6.70 11.07
N THR A 58 3.31 -6.79 12.17
CA THR A 58 4.62 -7.43 12.25
C THR A 58 4.53 -8.61 13.21
N THR A 59 4.98 -9.79 12.77
CA THR A 59 5.05 -11.01 13.60
C THR A 59 6.47 -11.29 14.07
N VAL A 60 6.60 -12.04 15.17
CA VAL A 60 7.89 -12.53 15.68
C VAL A 60 8.39 -13.66 14.77
N GLY A 61 9.54 -13.49 14.11
CA GLY A 61 10.16 -14.53 13.28
C GLY A 61 10.99 -14.01 12.11
N ALA A 62 11.66 -14.91 11.39
CA ALA A 62 12.57 -14.58 10.29
C ALA A 62 11.87 -14.17 8.98
N PHE A 63 10.56 -14.46 8.85
CA PHE A 63 9.80 -14.23 7.61
C PHE A 63 8.64 -13.27 7.86
N ASN A 64 8.99 -12.03 8.19
CA ASN A 64 8.03 -10.95 8.39
C ASN A 64 8.16 -9.94 7.24
N GLY A 65 7.22 -9.99 6.31
CA GLY A 65 7.22 -9.10 5.16
C GLY A 65 6.05 -9.34 4.22
N LEU A 66 5.95 -8.51 3.19
CA LEU A 66 5.05 -8.70 2.05
C LEU A 66 5.87 -8.71 0.76
N MET A 67 5.47 -9.56 -0.18
CA MET A 67 6.02 -9.57 -1.54
C MET A 67 5.12 -8.72 -2.43
N TYR A 68 5.72 -7.75 -3.12
CA TYR A 68 5.06 -6.97 -4.16
C TYR A 68 5.47 -7.52 -5.53
N ASP A 69 4.51 -7.65 -6.44
CA ASP A 69 4.78 -7.97 -7.83
C ASP A 69 5.14 -6.68 -8.60
N TYR A 70 4.22 -5.70 -8.61
CA TYR A 70 4.48 -4.37 -9.13
C TYR A 70 3.66 -3.31 -8.39
N ILE A 71 4.16 -2.08 -8.39
CA ILE A 71 3.46 -0.88 -7.91
C ILE A 71 3.44 0.10 -9.09
N ARG A 72 2.28 0.68 -9.37
CA ARG A 72 2.09 1.62 -10.47
C ARG A 72 1.31 2.84 -9.99
N LEU A 73 1.80 4.02 -10.35
CA LEU A 73 1.04 5.26 -10.28
C LEU A 73 0.55 5.58 -11.69
N GLU A 74 -0.74 5.79 -11.85
CA GLU A 74 -1.36 6.10 -13.14
C GLU A 74 -1.96 7.49 -13.14
N GLU A 75 -2.11 8.06 -14.32
CA GLU A 75 -2.89 9.27 -14.51
C GLU A 75 -4.36 9.03 -14.13
N PRO A 76 -5.11 10.07 -13.74
CA PRO A 76 -6.53 9.94 -13.46
C PRO A 76 -7.24 9.30 -14.66
N CYS A 77 -8.12 8.34 -14.39
CA CYS A 77 -8.98 7.81 -15.45
C CYS A 77 -9.79 8.99 -16.02
N LEU A 78 -9.55 9.33 -17.29
CA LEU A 78 -10.39 10.27 -18.00
C LEU A 78 -11.78 9.64 -18.09
N ALA A 79 -12.68 10.02 -17.18
CA ALA A 79 -14.10 9.78 -17.39
C ALA A 79 -14.43 10.44 -18.72
N SER A 80 -14.62 9.62 -19.75
CA SER A 80 -15.03 10.10 -21.04
C SER A 80 -16.46 10.58 -20.89
N ASN A 81 -16.64 11.84 -20.55
CA ASN A 81 -17.90 12.55 -20.70
C ASN A 81 -18.13 12.73 -22.21
N PHE A 82 -18.36 11.64 -22.93
CA PHE A 82 -18.99 11.70 -24.24
C PHE A 82 -20.49 11.57 -24.01
N HIS A 83 -21.17 12.67 -24.35
CA HIS A 83 -22.60 12.90 -24.29
C HIS A 83 -23.35 11.96 -25.23
#